data_AF-A0A7X3DIE9-F1
#
_entry.id   AF-A0A7X3DIE9-F1
#
_cell.length_a   1.000
_cell.length_b   1.000
_cell.length_c   1.000
_cell.angle_alpha   90.00
_cell.angle_beta   90.00
_cell.angle_gamma   90.00
#
_symmetry.space_group_name_H-M   'P 1'
#
loop_
_entity.id
_entity.type
_entity.pdbx_description
1 polymer ?
#
loop_
_entity_poly.entity_id
_entity_poly.type
_entity_poly.pdbx_seq_one_letter_code
_entity_poly.pdbx_strand_id
1 'polypeptide(L)'
;MGGAVLAILLTLAAGLLFWGRRPFRGLEAADIAAATVLVGPPDVTLELDAGEIETLADLLADVRITRPDQSYSEYAGQTVLFTVTMADGTAANVTAYNPFLIIDGTGWRTAYAPCEALNRFANELLRERGG
;
A
#
# COMPACT_ATOMS: atom_id res chain seq x y z
N MET A 1 11.54 -38.68 14.14
CA MET A 1 11.20 -38.25 12.76
C MET A 1 9.97 -37.33 12.68
N GLY A 2 9.04 -37.30 13.64
CA GLY A 2 7.83 -36.46 13.55
C GLY A 2 8.02 -34.94 13.70
N GLY A 3 8.94 -34.50 14.58
CA GLY A 3 9.13 -33.06 14.85
C GLY A 3 9.72 -32.27 13.67
N ALA A 4 10.71 -32.84 12.97
CA ALA A 4 11.33 -32.19 11.82
C ALA A 4 10.38 -32.11 10.60
N VAL A 5 9.60 -33.16 10.37
CA VAL A 5 8.59 -33.18 9.30
C VAL A 5 7.47 -32.17 9.59
N LEU A 6 7.02 -32.07 10.84
CA LEU A 6 6.02 -31.08 11.24
C LEU A 6 6.54 -29.64 11.09
N ALA A 7 7.79 -29.38 11.48
CA ALA A 7 8.41 -28.07 11.31
C ALA A 7 8.53 -27.67 9.83
N ILE A 8 8.91 -28.60 8.95
CA ILE A 8 8.99 -28.37 7.50
C ILE A 8 7.61 -28.12 6.89
N LEU A 9 6.58 -28.85 7.33
CA LEU A 9 5.21 -28.63 6.86
C LEU A 9 4.65 -27.29 7.33
N LEU A 10 4.97 -26.85 8.56
CA LEU A 10 4.56 -25.54 9.08
C LEU A 10 5.28 -24.38 8.38
N THR A 11 6.57 -24.51 8.05
CA THR A 11 7.29 -23.49 7.28
C THR A 11 6.83 -23.42 5.83
N LEU A 12 6.53 -24.56 5.20
CA LEU A 12 5.91 -24.59 3.87
C LEU A 12 4.50 -23.98 3.90
N ALA A 13 3.66 -24.33 4.88
CA ALA A 13 2.33 -23.75 5.04
C ALA A 13 2.38 -22.24 5.32
N ALA A 14 3.30 -21.77 6.17
CA ALA A 14 3.54 -20.36 6.39
C ALA A 14 3.99 -19.66 5.09
N GLY A 15 4.86 -20.31 4.30
CA GLY A 15 5.25 -19.84 2.97
C GLY A 15 4.08 -19.69 1.99
N LEU A 16 3.10 -20.62 2.02
CA LEU A 16 1.87 -20.51 1.25
C LEU A 16 0.91 -19.42 1.78
N LEU A 17 0.91 -19.14 3.08
CA LEU A 17 0.07 -18.08 3.69
C LEU A 17 0.45 -16.65 3.25
N PHE A 18 1.65 -16.45 2.68
CA PHE A 18 2.11 -15.16 2.17
C PHE A 18 2.02 -15.04 0.63
N TRP A 19 1.35 -15.97 -0.04
CA TRP A 19 1.15 -15.88 -1.49
C TRP A 19 -0.05 -14.97 -1.81
N GLY A 20 0.23 -13.69 -2.07
CA GLY A 20 -0.72 -12.76 -2.69
C GLY A 20 -1.87 -12.32 -1.79
N ARG A 21 -1.56 -11.75 -0.62
CA ARG A 21 -2.56 -11.17 0.28
C ARG A 21 -3.02 -9.82 -0.25
N ARG A 22 -4.32 -9.54 -0.14
CA ARG A 22 -4.91 -8.23 -0.46
C ARG A 22 -5.30 -7.54 0.85
N PRO A 23 -4.44 -6.66 1.40
CA PRO A 23 -4.60 -6.13 2.75
C PRO A 23 -5.85 -5.25 2.89
N PHE A 24 -6.22 -4.54 1.82
CA PHE A 24 -7.38 -3.65 1.78
C PHE A 24 -8.54 -4.26 0.99
N ARG A 25 -8.61 -5.59 0.88
CA ARG A 25 -9.69 -6.25 0.13
C ARG A 25 -11.04 -5.88 0.75
N GLY A 26 -11.92 -5.29 -0.05
CA GLY A 26 -13.26 -4.90 0.38
C GLY A 26 -13.31 -3.55 1.09
N LEU A 27 -12.21 -2.77 1.07
CA LEU A 27 -12.26 -1.36 1.44
C LEU A 27 -13.14 -0.63 0.43
N GLU A 28 -14.16 0.06 0.93
CA GLU A 28 -15.05 0.91 0.14
C GLU A 28 -14.80 2.39 0.47
N ALA A 29 -15.19 3.28 -0.44
CA ALA A 29 -15.07 4.73 -0.21
C ALA A 29 -15.80 5.19 1.07
N ALA A 30 -16.92 4.54 1.39
CA ALA A 30 -17.72 4.82 2.59
C ALA A 30 -16.99 4.48 3.90
N ASP A 31 -15.97 3.63 3.85
CA ASP A 31 -15.13 3.30 5.01
C ASP A 31 -14.07 4.39 5.27
N ILE A 32 -13.82 5.28 4.31
CA ILE A 32 -12.81 6.33 4.38
C ILE A 32 -13.47 7.67 4.73
N ALA A 33 -13.15 8.22 5.89
CA ALA A 33 -13.62 9.54 6.32
C ALA A 33 -12.85 10.69 5.67
N ALA A 34 -11.53 10.51 5.49
CA ALA A 34 -10.65 11.48 4.86
C ALA A 34 -9.37 10.80 4.38
N ALA A 35 -8.71 11.36 3.36
CA ALA A 35 -7.40 10.92 2.95
C ALA A 35 -6.52 12.09 2.50
N THR A 36 -5.22 11.96 2.70
CA THR A 36 -4.19 12.84 2.14
C THR A 36 -3.17 12.02 1.38
N VAL A 37 -2.51 12.65 0.40
CA VAL A 37 -1.35 12.09 -0.29
C VAL A 37 -0.17 13.04 -0.22
N LEU A 38 0.96 12.55 0.26
CA LEU A 38 2.27 13.19 0.15
C LEU A 38 3.04 12.58 -1.02
N VAL A 39 3.52 13.43 -1.93
CA VAL A 39 4.35 13.03 -3.07
C VAL A 39 5.75 13.60 -2.91
N GLY A 40 6.74 12.74 -2.66
CA GLY A 40 8.11 13.14 -2.33
C GLY A 40 9.17 12.45 -3.20
N PRO A 41 10.07 13.18 -3.89
CA PRO A 41 10.01 14.62 -4.18
C PRO A 41 8.81 14.96 -5.09
N PRO A 42 8.24 16.18 -5.06
CA PRO A 42 8.76 17.43 -4.47
C PRO A 42 8.31 17.77 -3.03
N ASP A 43 7.77 16.81 -2.28
CA ASP A 43 7.28 16.96 -0.90
C ASP A 43 6.00 17.81 -0.78
N VAL A 44 5.08 17.60 -1.72
CA VAL A 44 3.76 18.24 -1.74
C VAL A 44 2.72 17.32 -1.13
N THR A 45 1.91 17.86 -0.22
CA THR A 45 0.76 17.15 0.38
C THR A 45 -0.54 17.71 -0.20
N LEU A 46 -1.44 16.81 -0.61
CA LEU A 46 -2.75 17.14 -1.13
C LEU A 46 -3.83 16.42 -0.30
N GLU A 47 -4.91 17.12 0.03
CA GLU A 47 -6.13 16.51 0.57
C GLU A 47 -6.95 15.92 -0.58
N LEU A 48 -7.52 14.73 -0.38
CA LEU A 48 -8.34 14.07 -1.39
C LEU A 48 -9.81 14.46 -1.22
N ASP A 49 -10.47 14.78 -2.33
CA ASP A 49 -11.92 14.94 -2.38
C ASP A 49 -12.65 13.58 -2.43
N ALA A 50 -13.98 13.60 -2.43
CA ALA A 50 -14.79 12.39 -2.39
C ALA A 50 -14.58 11.45 -3.61
N GLY A 51 -14.39 12.00 -4.81
CA GLY A 51 -14.15 11.19 -6.02
C GLY A 51 -12.72 10.64 -6.07
N GLU A 52 -11.76 11.41 -5.57
CA GLU A 52 -10.38 10.97 -5.39
C GLU A 52 -10.28 9.86 -4.31
N ILE A 53 -11.09 9.93 -3.24
CA ILE A 53 -11.21 8.88 -2.22
C ILE A 53 -11.81 7.60 -2.81
N GLU A 54 -12.85 7.70 -3.65
CA GLU A 54 -13.43 6.54 -4.35
C GLU A 54 -12.38 5.83 -5.21
N THR A 55 -11.62 6.61 -5.98
CA THR A 55 -10.52 6.09 -6.79
C THR A 55 -9.43 5.44 -5.93
N LEU A 56 -9.06 6.08 -4.82
CA LEU A 56 -8.05 5.53 -3.90
C LEU A 56 -8.50 4.20 -3.28
N ALA A 57 -9.76 4.08 -2.87
CA ALA A 57 -10.30 2.85 -2.28
C ALA A 57 -10.19 1.67 -3.26
N ASP A 58 -10.59 1.88 -4.52
CA ASP A 58 -10.48 0.87 -5.58
C ASP A 58 -9.03 0.45 -5.83
N LEU A 59 -8.11 1.42 -5.90
CA LEU A 59 -6.68 1.14 -6.09
C LEU A 59 -6.10 0.34 -4.92
N LEU A 60 -6.38 0.73 -3.69
CA LEU A 60 -5.92 0.03 -2.48
C LEU A 60 -6.47 -1.40 -2.41
N ALA A 61 -7.74 -1.60 -2.77
CA ALA A 61 -8.40 -2.90 -2.75
C ALA A 61 -7.76 -3.92 -3.73
N ASP A 62 -7.12 -3.45 -4.81
CA ASP A 62 -6.42 -4.31 -5.77
C ASP A 62 -4.97 -4.64 -5.39
N VAL A 63 -4.36 -3.89 -4.47
CA VAL A 63 -2.96 -4.12 -4.10
C VAL A 63 -2.74 -5.52 -3.53
N ARG A 64 -1.65 -6.15 -3.95
CA ARG A 64 -1.25 -7.49 -3.52
C ARG A 64 0.14 -7.48 -2.92
N ILE A 65 0.23 -7.82 -1.64
CA ILE A 65 1.48 -8.00 -0.93
C ILE A 65 1.84 -9.49 -0.83
N THR A 66 3.13 -9.78 -0.78
CA THR A 66 3.65 -11.14 -0.62
C THR A 66 4.44 -11.29 0.68
N ARG A 67 5.76 -11.41 0.59
CA ARG A 67 6.63 -11.50 1.76
C ARG A 67 7.04 -10.11 2.27
N PRO A 68 7.29 -9.96 3.58
CA PRO A 68 7.97 -8.78 4.10
C PRO A 68 9.32 -8.59 3.40
N ASP A 69 9.66 -7.34 3.10
CA ASP A 69 10.94 -6.99 2.51
C ASP A 69 11.29 -5.56 2.91
N GLN A 70 12.49 -5.40 3.45
CA GLN A 70 13.01 -4.13 3.97
C GLN A 70 14.12 -3.54 3.08
N SER A 71 14.45 -4.19 1.96
CA SER A 71 15.49 -3.70 1.03
C SER A 71 15.11 -2.39 0.34
N TYR A 72 13.90 -1.86 0.59
CA TYR A 72 13.47 -0.57 0.09
C TYR A 72 14.25 0.59 0.69
N SER A 73 14.85 0.44 1.88
CA SER A 73 15.63 1.49 2.52
C SER A 73 16.90 1.88 1.75
N GLU A 74 17.34 1.01 0.84
CA GLU A 74 18.50 1.22 -0.03
C GLU A 74 18.11 1.77 -1.41
N TYR A 75 16.81 1.87 -1.70
CA TYR A 75 16.31 2.39 -2.97
C TYR A 75 16.30 3.92 -2.95
N ALA A 76 16.54 4.51 -4.13
CA ALA A 76 16.31 5.92 -4.39
C ALA A 76 15.19 6.03 -5.43
N GLY A 77 14.20 6.89 -5.15
CA GLY A 77 13.00 6.99 -5.98
C GLY A 77 11.97 7.91 -5.35
N GLN A 78 10.88 8.15 -6.08
CA GLN A 78 9.73 8.87 -5.56
C GLN A 78 8.94 8.00 -4.58
N THR A 79 8.56 8.61 -3.47
CA THR A 79 7.70 8.07 -2.42
C THR A 79 6.33 8.71 -2.56
N VAL A 80 5.28 7.88 -2.56
CA VAL A 80 3.89 8.34 -2.48
C VAL A 80 3.30 7.78 -1.19
N LEU A 81 3.02 8.63 -0.22
CA LEU A 81 2.44 8.26 1.07
C LEU A 81 0.98 8.71 1.13
N PHE A 82 0.07 7.75 1.19
CA PHE A 82 -1.32 7.99 1.53
C PHE A 82 -1.52 7.85 3.04
N THR A 83 -2.15 8.83 3.66
CA THR A 83 -2.69 8.72 5.03
C THR A 83 -4.20 8.65 4.92
N VAL A 84 -4.77 7.50 5.29
CA VAL A 84 -6.21 7.22 5.19
C VAL A 84 -6.78 7.23 6.61
N THR A 85 -7.72 8.13 6.88
CA THR A 85 -8.50 8.16 8.11
C THR A 85 -9.81 7.42 7.85
N MET A 86 -10.06 6.35 8.60
CA MET A 86 -11.24 5.52 8.48
C MET A 86 -12.44 6.13 9.21
N ALA A 87 -13.65 5.73 8.83
CA ALA A 87 -14.91 6.16 9.45
C ALA A 87 -15.02 5.76 10.94
N ASP A 88 -14.32 4.70 11.36
CA ASP A 88 -14.25 4.26 12.76
C ASP A 88 -13.23 5.06 13.59
N GLY A 89 -12.53 6.03 12.98
CA GLY A 89 -11.53 6.88 13.61
C GLY A 89 -10.12 6.31 13.63
N THR A 90 -9.90 5.09 13.12
CA THR A 90 -8.54 4.56 12.91
C THR A 90 -7.86 5.22 11.71
N ALA A 91 -6.54 5.10 11.61
CA ALA A 91 -5.79 5.60 10.45
C ALA A 91 -4.80 4.55 9.96
N ALA A 92 -4.57 4.53 8.64
CA ALA A 92 -3.60 3.68 7.98
C ALA A 92 -2.68 4.52 7.10
N ASN A 93 -1.38 4.24 7.16
CA ASN A 93 -0.38 4.84 6.28
C ASN A 93 0.05 3.83 5.21
N VAL A 94 -0.15 4.18 3.95
CA VAL A 94 0.20 3.34 2.80
C VAL A 94 1.17 4.07 1.91
N THR A 95 2.42 3.63 1.89
CA THR A 95 3.44 4.17 1.00
C THR A 95 3.61 3.27 -0.22
N ALA A 96 3.34 3.81 -1.40
CA ALA A 96 3.72 3.20 -2.67
C ALA A 96 5.17 3.59 -3.01
N TYR A 97 6.02 2.58 -3.13
CA TYR A 97 7.44 2.74 -3.41
C TYR A 97 7.92 1.60 -4.31
N ASN A 98 7.46 1.61 -5.56
CA ASN A 98 7.48 0.46 -6.47
C ASN A 98 8.89 -0.18 -6.59
N PRO A 99 9.06 -1.51 -6.45
CA PRO A 99 8.06 -2.57 -6.26
C PRO A 99 7.80 -2.96 -4.81
N PHE A 100 7.77 -1.98 -3.92
CA PHE A 100 7.44 -2.12 -2.51
C PHE A 100 6.18 -1.37 -2.14
N LEU A 101 5.46 -1.94 -1.18
CA LEU A 101 4.38 -1.25 -0.49
C LEU A 101 4.72 -1.27 1.01
N ILE A 102 4.69 -0.11 1.65
CA ILE A 102 4.90 0.02 3.08
C ILE A 102 3.55 0.32 3.72
N ILE A 103 3.08 -0.55 4.61
CA ILE A 103 1.84 -0.36 5.36
C ILE A 103 2.22 -0.18 6.83
N ASP A 104 1.89 0.97 7.39
CA ASP A 104 2.18 1.32 8.79
C ASP A 104 3.64 1.04 9.20
N GLY A 105 4.57 1.41 8.31
CA GLY A 105 6.01 1.21 8.50
C GLY A 105 6.53 -0.20 8.18
N THR A 106 5.67 -1.16 7.86
CA THR A 106 6.09 -2.51 7.44
C THR A 106 6.17 -2.61 5.93
N GLY A 107 7.36 -2.85 5.38
CA GLY A 107 7.57 -3.02 3.93
C GLY A 107 7.27 -4.43 3.44
N TRP A 108 6.67 -4.50 2.26
CA TRP A 108 6.28 -5.72 1.57
C TRP A 108 6.66 -5.67 0.10
N ARG A 109 7.01 -6.83 -0.46
CA ARG A 109 7.01 -7.01 -1.92
C ARG A 109 5.58 -6.94 -2.43
N THR A 110 5.37 -6.16 -3.48
CA THR A 110 4.08 -6.02 -4.17
C THR A 110 4.21 -6.30 -5.65
N ALA A 111 3.07 -6.58 -6.30
CA ALA A 111 3.02 -6.62 -7.76
C ALA A 111 3.24 -5.21 -8.33
N TYR A 112 4.02 -5.12 -9.41
CA TYR A 112 4.37 -3.83 -10.03
C TYR A 112 3.13 -3.02 -10.42
N ALA A 113 2.19 -3.61 -11.17
CA ALA A 113 1.08 -2.86 -11.77
C ALA A 113 0.13 -2.18 -10.75
N PRO A 114 -0.36 -2.87 -9.69
CA PRO A 114 -1.19 -2.19 -8.67
C PRO A 114 -0.43 -1.11 -7.89
N CYS A 115 0.86 -1.34 -7.61
CA CYS A 115 1.69 -0.32 -6.94
C CYS A 115 1.98 0.89 -7.84
N GLU A 116 2.15 0.66 -9.14
CA GLU A 116 2.34 1.71 -10.13
C GLU A 116 1.07 2.53 -10.34
N ALA A 117 -0.10 1.91 -10.26
CA ALA A 117 -1.38 2.61 -10.36
C ALA A 117 -1.54 3.65 -9.24
N LEU A 118 -1.13 3.33 -8.01
CA LEU A 118 -1.07 4.29 -6.89
C LEU A 118 -0.10 5.45 -7.17
N ASN A 119 1.09 5.16 -7.70
CA ASN A 119 2.07 6.19 -8.07
C ASN A 119 1.52 7.11 -9.17
N ARG A 120 0.88 6.53 -10.20
CA ARG A 120 0.30 7.30 -11.29
C ARG A 120 -0.81 8.22 -10.81
N PHE A 121 -1.73 7.70 -10.00
CA PHE A 121 -2.81 8.48 -9.41
C PHE A 121 -2.27 9.69 -8.65
N ALA A 122 -1.31 9.49 -7.74
CA ALA A 122 -0.72 10.60 -6.99
C ALA A 122 0.02 11.63 -7.87
N ASN A 123 0.69 11.17 -8.92
CA ASN A 123 1.36 12.08 -9.87
C ASN A 123 0.36 12.85 -10.75
N GLU A 124 -0.79 12.28 -11.08
CA GLU A 124 -1.88 12.97 -11.77
C GLU A 124 -2.45 14.09 -10.89
N LEU A 125 -2.71 13.81 -9.61
CA LEU A 125 -3.12 14.80 -8.62
C LEU A 125 -2.08 15.92 -8.47
N LEU A 126 -0.80 15.57 -8.37
CA LEU A 126 0.29 16.53 -8.29
C LEU A 126 0.37 17.42 -9.54
N ARG A 127 0.20 16.86 -10.74
CA ARG A 127 0.21 17.63 -11.99
C ARG A 127 -0.94 18.63 -12.05
N GLU A 128 -2.10 18.28 -11.50
CA GLU A 128 -3.31 19.11 -11.56
C GLU A 128 -3.34 20.18 -10.48
N ARG A 129 -2.75 19.91 -9.31
CA ARG A 129 -2.93 20.72 -8.10
C ARG A 129 -1.64 21.15 -7.40
N GLY A 130 -0.50 20.56 -7.76
CA GLY A 130 0.80 20.75 -7.10
C GLY A 130 1.73 21.78 -7.75
N GLY A 131 1.20 22.67 -8.59
CA GLY A 131 1.95 23.76 -9.23
C GLY A 131 2.18 24.95 -8.31
#